data_AF-A0A8S4NNV6-F1
#
_entry.id   AF-A0A8S4NNV6-F1
#
_cell.length_a   1.000
_cell.length_b   1.000
_cell.length_c   1.000
_cell.angle_alpha   90.00
_cell.angle_beta   90.00
_cell.angle_gamma   90.00
#
_symmetry.space_group_name_H-M   'P 1'
#
loop_
_entity.id
_entity.type
_entity.pdbx_description
1 polymer ?
#
loop_
_entity_poly.entity_id
_entity_poly.type
_entity_poly.pdbx_seq_one_letter_code
_entity_poly.pdbx_strand_id
1 'polypeptide(L)'
;TFVWKITRRRWKSTFSVKPQNGGWALADKDTVKYTYTTKCDIEKISINDLTESEFEKKYRFQKPIIIQFPNGTDDWTNTAYWTKENIQKKYGNVDILAGKSEDIVRFSGSGDILAKFGDFLSDLMDKPDDSGEPLYLFDRNFYKLSDLPETVNPPKFLEVKESKDDSIFFLGSSKSGVGFHKHVDAWNGLVFGQKRWFLYPPYKTPPGGVQPGFSQIDWFRKVYPNLTKDLPTECVHNAGEIFYVPEGYYHATLNIGNTIAVGIQKLEAMTNSEKLFYKHGYLQDVLQNGTLSEAEVHRNLKLQEETLLRLNKMFPGNTEILFKLARVYNKKGDTETAISYYTEVIDRDVYFICAYIELAAIFTKKKDYSKTELYYTKALTLNPNNWDVHAYFGDYFYERANWKKASEMYRKGIKLRPQMSQFWQRLAIVEGYQGNQDAAYEAEEVYETLVANLANNIKD
;
A
#
# COMPACT_ATOMS: atom_id res chain seq x y z
N THR A 1 -27.19 -54.98 39.86
CA THR A 1 -25.78 -54.54 40.02
C THR A 1 -24.90 -55.41 39.16
N PHE A 2 -24.62 -55.00 37.93
CA PHE A 2 -23.66 -55.66 37.04
C PHE A 2 -22.86 -54.61 36.29
N VAL A 3 -21.54 -54.77 36.38
CA VAL A 3 -20.49 -53.88 35.90
C VAL A 3 -20.27 -54.13 34.41
N TRP A 4 -20.24 -53.06 33.60
CA TRP A 4 -19.57 -53.08 32.30
C TRP A 4 -18.48 -52.00 32.26
N LYS A 5 -17.23 -52.48 32.27
CA LYS A 5 -16.02 -51.70 32.00
C LYS A 5 -16.01 -51.31 30.52
N ILE A 6 -16.11 -50.01 30.23
CA ILE A 6 -15.76 -49.48 28.91
C ILE A 6 -14.27 -49.12 28.92
N THR A 7 -13.47 -49.94 28.25
CA THR A 7 -12.06 -49.67 27.97
C THR A 7 -11.94 -48.50 26.97
N ARG A 8 -11.49 -47.34 27.45
CA ARG A 8 -10.99 -46.26 26.56
C ARG A 8 -9.67 -46.71 25.93
N ARG A 9 -9.72 -47.20 24.69
CA ARG A 9 -8.51 -47.35 23.85
C ARG A 9 -7.98 -45.94 23.54
N ARG A 10 -6.90 -45.58 24.21
CA ARG A 10 -6.10 -44.38 23.96
C ARG A 10 -5.35 -44.61 22.64
N TRP A 11 -5.87 -44.10 21.53
CA TRP A 11 -5.08 -43.98 20.30
C TRP A 11 -4.02 -42.91 20.56
N LYS A 12 -2.81 -43.34 20.92
CA LYS A 12 -1.61 -42.52 20.75
C LYS A 12 -1.36 -42.45 19.24
N SER A 13 -1.84 -41.39 18.61
CA SER A 13 -1.32 -40.96 17.32
C SER A 13 0.13 -40.53 17.55
N THR A 14 1.07 -41.42 17.29
CA THR A 14 2.49 -41.10 17.12
C THR A 14 2.75 -40.80 15.66
N PHE A 15 2.17 -39.71 15.17
CA PHE A 15 2.66 -38.98 14.00
C PHE A 15 2.31 -37.51 14.23
N SER A 16 3.19 -36.79 14.93
CA SER A 16 3.19 -35.33 14.84
C SER A 16 3.76 -34.97 13.48
N VAL A 17 2.96 -35.04 12.43
CA VAL A 17 3.26 -34.30 11.21
C VAL A 17 3.19 -32.83 11.64
N LYS A 18 4.35 -32.20 11.88
CA LYS A 18 4.40 -30.74 11.96
C LYS A 18 3.70 -30.24 10.69
N PRO A 19 2.69 -29.35 10.76
CA PRO A 19 2.18 -28.72 9.56
C PRO A 19 3.40 -28.16 8.82
N GLN A 20 3.64 -28.62 7.59
CA GLN A 20 4.80 -28.21 6.81
C GLN A 20 4.56 -26.78 6.32
N ASN A 21 4.71 -25.81 7.22
CA ASN A 21 4.65 -24.37 6.93
C ASN A 21 5.97 -23.85 6.35
N GLY A 22 6.81 -24.73 5.80
CA GLY A 22 8.11 -24.38 5.23
C GLY A 22 9.10 -23.72 6.20
N GLY A 23 8.88 -23.79 7.52
CA GLY A 23 9.69 -23.07 8.51
C GLY A 23 9.25 -21.62 8.75
N TRP A 24 8.12 -21.20 8.19
CA TRP A 24 7.53 -19.87 8.35
C TRP A 24 6.66 -19.78 9.61
N ALA A 25 6.82 -18.73 10.41
CA ALA A 25 6.08 -18.59 11.66
C ALA A 25 4.58 -18.39 11.42
N LEU A 26 3.74 -19.08 12.21
CA LEU A 26 2.30 -18.82 12.24
C LEU A 26 2.02 -17.55 13.05
N ALA A 27 0.86 -16.93 12.83
CA ALA A 27 0.41 -15.83 13.67
C ALA A 27 0.25 -16.28 15.14
N ASP A 28 0.64 -15.41 16.06
CA ASP A 28 0.31 -15.58 17.48
C ASP A 28 -1.21 -15.41 17.72
N LYS A 29 -1.68 -15.85 18.89
CA LYS A 29 -3.12 -15.87 19.23
C LYS A 29 -3.75 -14.48 19.22
N ASP A 30 -3.03 -13.45 19.66
CA ASP A 30 -3.55 -12.09 19.76
C ASP A 30 -3.68 -11.47 18.37
N THR A 31 -2.68 -11.71 17.50
CA THR A 31 -2.75 -11.37 16.08
C THR A 31 -3.95 -12.06 15.43
N VAL A 32 -4.11 -13.39 15.57
CA VAL A 32 -5.25 -14.11 14.97
C VAL A 32 -6.57 -13.52 15.44
N LYS A 33 -6.75 -13.29 16.75
CA LYS A 33 -7.97 -12.71 17.31
C LYS A 33 -8.30 -11.34 16.70
N TYR A 34 -7.29 -10.56 16.36
CA TYR A 34 -7.44 -9.20 15.88
C TYR A 34 -7.58 -9.10 14.35
N THR A 35 -6.83 -9.90 13.59
CA THR A 35 -6.71 -9.75 12.14
C THR A 35 -7.51 -10.79 11.35
N TYR A 36 -7.78 -11.96 11.91
CA TYR A 36 -8.49 -13.03 11.21
C TYR A 36 -10.00 -12.79 11.18
N THR A 37 -10.66 -13.28 10.13
CA THR A 37 -12.12 -13.34 10.03
C THR A 37 -12.55 -14.62 9.31
N THR A 38 -13.67 -15.20 9.74
CA THR A 38 -14.32 -16.29 9.00
C THR A 38 -15.23 -15.79 7.89
N LYS A 39 -15.52 -14.48 7.88
CA LYS A 39 -16.31 -13.84 6.82
C LYS A 39 -15.51 -13.86 5.51
N CYS A 40 -16.16 -14.32 4.44
CA CYS A 40 -15.62 -14.28 3.10
C CYS A 40 -16.73 -13.91 2.12
N ASP A 41 -16.65 -12.70 1.59
CA ASP A 41 -17.58 -12.16 0.59
C ASP A 41 -17.16 -12.52 -0.85
N ILE A 42 -16.00 -13.16 -1.01
CA ILE A 42 -15.38 -13.50 -2.29
C ILE A 42 -15.70 -14.95 -2.62
N GLU A 43 -16.15 -15.20 -3.84
CA GLU A 43 -16.41 -16.55 -4.34
C GLU A 43 -15.12 -17.37 -4.31
N LYS A 44 -15.20 -18.55 -3.67
CA LYS A 44 -14.15 -19.57 -3.70
C LYS A 44 -14.61 -20.70 -4.61
N ILE A 45 -13.77 -21.09 -5.57
CA ILE A 45 -14.07 -22.20 -6.50
C ILE A 45 -12.89 -23.16 -6.58
N SER A 46 -13.17 -24.45 -6.68
CA SER A 46 -12.14 -25.44 -7.02
C SER A 46 -11.68 -25.23 -8.46
N ILE A 47 -10.38 -25.39 -8.72
CA ILE A 47 -9.84 -25.38 -10.08
C ILE A 47 -10.47 -26.45 -10.98
N ASN A 48 -10.92 -27.58 -10.40
CA ASN A 48 -11.59 -28.65 -11.15
C ASN A 48 -12.99 -28.25 -11.65
N ASP A 49 -13.59 -27.22 -11.05
CA ASP A 49 -14.93 -26.72 -11.38
C ASP A 49 -14.87 -25.39 -12.14
N LEU A 50 -13.69 -24.98 -12.62
CA LEU A 50 -13.47 -23.70 -13.30
C LEU A 50 -12.82 -23.90 -14.66
N THR A 51 -13.58 -23.72 -15.72
CA THR A 51 -13.02 -23.71 -17.08
C THR A 51 -12.45 -22.34 -17.46
N GLU A 52 -11.51 -22.30 -18.42
CA GLU A 52 -10.99 -21.05 -18.99
C GLU A 52 -12.11 -20.17 -19.57
N SER A 53 -13.10 -20.77 -20.24
CA SER A 53 -14.23 -20.01 -20.80
C SER A 53 -15.09 -19.37 -19.71
N GLU A 54 -15.34 -20.09 -18.61
CA GLU A 54 -16.06 -19.52 -17.47
C GLU A 54 -15.24 -18.43 -16.78
N PHE A 55 -13.93 -18.63 -16.64
CA PHE A 55 -13.01 -17.63 -16.09
C PHE A 55 -13.13 -16.30 -16.87
N GLU A 56 -12.92 -16.35 -18.18
CA GLU A 56 -12.95 -15.17 -19.04
C GLU A 56 -14.33 -14.52 -19.10
N LYS A 57 -15.41 -15.32 -19.07
CA LYS A 57 -16.77 -14.81 -19.19
C LYS A 57 -17.34 -14.24 -17.88
N LYS A 58 -16.99 -14.79 -16.72
CA LYS A 58 -17.64 -14.45 -15.43
C LYS A 58 -16.74 -13.63 -14.50
N TYR A 59 -15.41 -13.74 -14.65
CA TYR A 59 -14.48 -13.19 -13.66
C TYR A 59 -13.52 -12.17 -14.26
N ARG A 60 -12.90 -12.45 -15.42
CA ARG A 60 -11.95 -11.51 -16.04
C ARG A 60 -12.59 -10.12 -16.20
N PHE A 61 -11.94 -9.10 -15.65
CA PHE A 61 -12.38 -7.69 -15.62
C PHE A 61 -13.73 -7.43 -14.91
N GLN A 62 -14.34 -8.42 -14.28
CA GLN A 62 -15.70 -8.31 -13.72
C GLN A 62 -15.71 -8.35 -12.19
N LYS A 63 -15.16 -9.42 -11.60
CA LYS A 63 -15.20 -9.60 -10.15
C LYS A 63 -14.08 -10.49 -9.62
N PRO A 64 -13.63 -10.26 -8.37
CA PRO A 64 -12.62 -11.09 -7.72
C PRO A 64 -13.07 -12.53 -7.53
N ILE A 65 -12.11 -13.46 -7.55
CA ILE A 65 -12.31 -14.88 -7.23
C ILE A 65 -11.08 -15.48 -6.57
N ILE A 66 -11.29 -16.37 -5.60
CA ILE A 66 -10.24 -17.22 -5.03
C ILE A 66 -10.37 -18.61 -5.63
N ILE A 67 -9.30 -19.09 -6.25
CA ILE A 67 -9.20 -20.41 -6.86
C ILE A 67 -8.51 -21.34 -5.88
N GLN A 68 -9.14 -22.47 -5.60
CA GLN A 68 -8.70 -23.48 -4.67
C GLN A 68 -8.16 -24.69 -5.41
N PHE A 69 -7.06 -25.23 -4.91
CA PHE A 69 -6.32 -26.32 -5.51
C PHE A 69 -6.39 -27.55 -4.58
N PRO A 70 -6.78 -28.73 -5.07
CA PRO A 70 -6.93 -29.93 -4.24
C PRO A 70 -5.70 -30.31 -3.42
N ASN A 71 -4.50 -30.15 -3.96
CA ASN A 71 -3.23 -30.37 -3.25
C ASN A 71 -2.58 -29.06 -2.80
N GLY A 72 -3.35 -27.97 -2.78
CA GLY A 72 -2.88 -26.65 -2.37
C GLY A 72 -1.73 -26.16 -3.25
N THR A 73 -0.66 -25.71 -2.60
CA THR A 73 0.48 -25.07 -3.25
C THR A 73 1.20 -25.98 -4.25
N ASP A 74 1.24 -27.29 -3.99
CA ASP A 74 1.95 -28.27 -4.85
C ASP A 74 1.29 -28.45 -6.22
N ASP A 75 0.04 -28.00 -6.41
CA ASP A 75 -0.64 -28.07 -7.71
C ASP A 75 -0.14 -27.02 -8.71
N TRP A 76 0.50 -25.94 -8.23
CA TRP A 76 0.95 -24.84 -9.10
C TRP A 76 2.36 -24.33 -8.78
N THR A 77 3.02 -24.83 -7.73
CA THR A 77 4.46 -24.57 -7.54
C THR A 77 5.18 -25.66 -6.74
N ASN A 78 6.51 -25.74 -6.90
CA ASN A 78 7.35 -26.63 -6.10
C ASN A 78 7.68 -26.00 -4.73
N THR A 79 6.90 -26.34 -3.70
CA THR A 79 7.00 -25.78 -2.34
C THR A 79 8.38 -25.87 -1.68
N ALA A 80 9.20 -26.85 -2.07
CA ALA A 80 10.55 -27.03 -1.49
C ALA A 80 11.43 -25.78 -1.68
N TYR A 81 11.31 -25.08 -2.82
CA TYR A 81 12.10 -23.89 -3.14
C TYR A 81 11.74 -22.69 -2.25
N TRP A 82 10.54 -22.69 -1.67
CA TRP A 82 9.96 -21.56 -0.96
C TRP A 82 10.06 -21.68 0.56
N THR A 83 10.72 -22.72 1.07
CA THR A 83 10.94 -22.89 2.51
C THR A 83 11.91 -21.83 3.03
N LYS A 84 11.74 -21.41 4.29
CA LYS A 84 12.61 -20.41 4.93
C LYS A 84 14.09 -20.82 4.85
N GLU A 85 14.38 -22.10 5.05
CA GLU A 85 15.73 -22.64 4.95
C GLU A 85 16.33 -22.50 3.54
N ASN A 86 15.60 -22.92 2.50
CA ASN A 86 16.12 -22.85 1.13
C ASN A 86 16.23 -21.42 0.62
N ILE A 87 15.27 -20.55 0.96
CA ILE A 87 15.35 -19.12 0.63
C ILE A 87 16.56 -18.48 1.32
N GLN A 88 16.74 -18.69 2.63
CA GLN A 88 17.90 -18.16 3.36
C GLN A 88 19.21 -18.66 2.75
N LYS A 89 19.31 -19.97 2.49
CA LYS A 89 20.52 -20.61 1.97
C LYS A 89 20.90 -20.06 0.60
N LYS A 90 19.92 -19.84 -0.27
CA LYS A 90 20.16 -19.46 -1.66
C LYS A 90 20.29 -17.96 -1.86
N TYR A 91 19.44 -17.18 -1.19
CA TYR A 91 19.31 -15.75 -1.44
C TYR A 91 19.75 -14.86 -0.28
N GLY A 92 20.24 -15.41 0.84
CA GLY A 92 20.58 -14.64 2.04
C GLY A 92 21.51 -13.44 1.80
N ASN A 93 22.40 -13.52 0.81
CA ASN A 93 23.34 -12.43 0.45
C ASN A 93 22.85 -11.52 -0.70
N VAL A 94 21.67 -11.79 -1.25
CA VAL A 94 21.06 -10.99 -2.32
C VAL A 94 20.49 -9.70 -1.73
N ASP A 95 20.70 -8.61 -2.43
CA ASP A 95 20.07 -7.33 -2.09
C ASP A 95 18.60 -7.36 -2.50
N ILE A 96 17.74 -6.92 -1.57
CA ILE A 96 16.30 -6.82 -1.77
C ILE A 96 15.81 -5.45 -1.35
N LEU A 97 14.63 -5.10 -1.87
CA LEU A 97 13.89 -3.91 -1.50
C LEU A 97 12.75 -4.27 -0.55
N ALA A 98 12.82 -3.72 0.66
CA ALA A 98 11.76 -3.74 1.65
C ALA A 98 11.23 -2.32 1.89
N GLY A 99 10.03 -2.19 2.42
CA GLY A 99 9.45 -0.88 2.69
C GLY A 99 8.24 -0.96 3.59
N LYS A 100 7.72 0.20 3.98
CA LYS A 100 6.42 0.29 4.65
C LYS A 100 5.30 0.29 3.62
N SER A 101 4.10 -0.10 4.03
CA SER A 101 2.91 -0.13 3.18
C SER A 101 2.70 1.17 2.41
N GLU A 102 2.85 2.31 3.06
CA GLU A 102 2.60 3.61 2.46
C GLU A 102 3.61 3.93 1.35
N ASP A 103 4.89 3.65 1.60
CA ASP A 103 5.99 3.98 0.70
C ASP A 103 5.97 3.07 -0.53
N ILE A 104 5.66 1.78 -0.35
CA ILE A 104 5.48 0.84 -1.45
C ILE A 104 4.42 1.35 -2.44
N VAL A 105 3.29 1.87 -1.95
CA VAL A 105 2.22 2.40 -2.81
C VAL A 105 2.66 3.71 -3.50
N ARG A 106 3.42 4.56 -2.80
CA ARG A 106 3.86 5.86 -3.32
C ARG A 106 5.00 5.74 -4.35
N PHE A 107 5.93 4.82 -4.15
CA PHE A 107 7.16 4.70 -4.93
C PHE A 107 7.11 3.55 -5.94
N SER A 108 6.04 3.52 -6.74
CA SER A 108 5.90 2.65 -7.91
C SER A 108 5.84 1.14 -7.62
N GLY A 109 5.52 0.74 -6.39
CA GLY A 109 5.35 -0.66 -6.01
C GLY A 109 6.67 -1.40 -5.86
N SER A 110 7.69 -0.76 -5.29
CA SER A 110 8.84 -1.44 -4.67
C SER A 110 9.10 -0.82 -3.30
N GLY A 111 9.74 -1.57 -2.41
CA GLY A 111 10.32 -1.00 -1.21
C GLY A 111 11.40 0.04 -1.51
N ASP A 112 11.63 0.96 -0.57
CA ASP A 112 12.65 2.02 -0.64
C ASP A 112 13.85 1.77 0.28
N ILE A 113 13.83 0.66 1.04
CA ILE A 113 14.89 0.26 1.96
C ILE A 113 15.63 -0.93 1.37
N LEU A 114 16.90 -0.69 0.99
CA LEU A 114 17.83 -1.72 0.57
C LEU A 114 18.30 -2.54 1.78
N ALA A 115 18.22 -3.86 1.70
CA ALA A 115 18.73 -4.76 2.73
C ALA A 115 19.23 -6.08 2.11
N LYS A 116 20.10 -6.80 2.82
CA LYS A 116 20.37 -8.19 2.49
C LYS A 116 19.17 -9.05 2.88
N PHE A 117 18.81 -10.00 2.02
CA PHE A 117 17.67 -10.90 2.28
C PHE A 117 17.81 -11.61 3.64
N GLY A 118 19.01 -12.07 3.97
CA GLY A 118 19.30 -12.75 5.23
C GLY A 118 19.04 -11.87 6.44
N ASP A 119 19.51 -10.63 6.41
CA ASP A 119 19.29 -9.64 7.47
C ASP A 119 17.79 -9.29 7.59
N PHE A 120 17.08 -9.23 6.46
CA PHE A 120 15.65 -9.04 6.48
C PHE A 120 14.93 -10.19 7.20
N LEU A 121 15.34 -11.43 6.94
CA LEU A 121 14.77 -12.63 7.55
C LEU A 121 15.07 -12.79 9.05
N SER A 122 16.22 -12.31 9.53
CA SER A 122 16.62 -12.41 10.94
C SER A 122 16.13 -11.23 11.78
N ASP A 123 16.24 -10.00 11.26
CA ASP A 123 16.24 -8.80 12.12
C ASP A 123 15.20 -7.75 11.73
N LEU A 124 14.76 -7.71 10.47
CA LEU A 124 13.91 -6.62 9.98
C LEU A 124 12.44 -6.99 9.82
N MET A 125 12.14 -8.20 9.32
CA MET A 125 10.78 -8.61 8.96
C MET A 125 9.82 -8.60 10.16
N ASP A 126 10.31 -8.88 11.37
CA ASP A 126 9.50 -8.94 12.59
C ASP A 126 9.62 -7.69 13.48
N LYS A 127 10.38 -6.67 13.04
CA LYS A 127 10.64 -5.46 13.82
C LYS A 127 9.64 -4.35 13.45
N PRO A 128 8.63 -4.06 14.29
CA PRO A 128 7.67 -3.01 14.01
C PRO A 128 8.26 -1.63 14.25
N ASP A 129 7.71 -0.63 13.56
CA ASP A 129 7.88 0.77 13.92
C ASP A 129 6.93 1.22 15.05
N ASP A 130 6.94 2.51 15.39
CA ASP A 130 6.08 3.11 16.42
C ASP A 130 4.56 2.96 16.13
N SER A 131 4.17 2.75 14.88
CA SER A 131 2.78 2.46 14.50
C SER A 131 2.43 0.97 14.68
N GLY A 132 3.42 0.12 14.94
CA GLY A 132 3.26 -1.32 15.03
C GLY A 132 3.29 -2.02 13.66
N GLU A 133 3.80 -1.34 12.62
CA GLU A 133 3.94 -1.87 11.27
C GLU A 133 5.37 -2.37 11.04
N PRO A 134 5.57 -3.67 10.74
CA PRO A 134 6.87 -4.19 10.34
C PRO A 134 7.17 -3.90 8.86
N LEU A 135 8.45 -3.99 8.49
CA LEU A 135 8.87 -3.89 7.10
C LEU A 135 8.31 -5.05 6.27
N TYR A 136 7.99 -4.74 5.01
CA TYR A 136 7.46 -5.70 4.05
C TYR A 136 8.40 -5.77 2.84
N LEU A 137 8.88 -6.97 2.51
CA LEU A 137 9.63 -7.18 1.28
C LEU A 137 8.64 -7.14 0.12
N PHE A 138 8.85 -6.16 -0.75
CA PHE A 138 8.04 -5.91 -1.94
C PHE A 138 9.00 -5.51 -3.06
N ASP A 139 9.45 -6.50 -3.82
CA ASP A 139 10.53 -6.34 -4.80
C ASP A 139 10.10 -6.87 -6.16
N ARG A 140 10.14 -6.00 -7.18
CA ARG A 140 9.79 -6.30 -8.58
C ARG A 140 10.94 -6.94 -9.38
N ASN A 141 12.17 -6.86 -8.87
CA ASN A 141 13.37 -7.35 -9.56
C ASN A 141 13.79 -8.72 -9.03
N PHE A 142 13.81 -8.90 -7.70
CA PHE A 142 14.29 -10.13 -7.05
C PHE A 142 13.65 -11.38 -7.66
N TYR A 143 12.32 -11.39 -7.81
CA TYR A 143 11.60 -12.56 -8.32
C TYR A 143 12.11 -12.97 -9.71
N LYS A 144 12.17 -12.00 -10.64
CA LYS A 144 12.59 -12.21 -12.03
C LYS A 144 14.04 -12.65 -12.16
N LEU A 145 14.90 -12.18 -11.27
CA LEU A 145 16.33 -12.47 -11.26
C LEU A 145 16.68 -13.74 -10.48
N SER A 146 15.69 -14.37 -9.85
CA SER A 146 15.82 -15.67 -9.17
C SER A 146 15.39 -16.83 -10.07
N ASP A 147 15.53 -18.05 -9.59
CA ASP A 147 14.96 -19.26 -10.21
C ASP A 147 13.56 -19.62 -9.67
N LEU A 148 12.98 -18.83 -8.76
CA LEU A 148 11.61 -19.06 -8.29
C LEU A 148 10.55 -19.02 -9.42
N PRO A 149 10.65 -18.18 -10.47
CA PRO A 149 9.71 -18.21 -11.58
C PRO A 149 9.60 -19.58 -12.27
N GLU A 150 10.71 -20.30 -12.40
CA GLU A 150 10.75 -21.64 -13.02
C GLU A 150 9.96 -22.69 -12.21
N THR A 151 9.69 -22.39 -10.94
CA THR A 151 8.96 -23.27 -10.05
C THR A 151 7.45 -23.06 -10.12
N VAL A 152 6.95 -22.01 -10.78
CA VAL A 152 5.54 -21.59 -10.75
C VAL A 152 4.84 -21.93 -12.07
N ASN A 153 3.85 -22.82 -11.98
CA ASN A 153 3.08 -23.35 -13.10
C ASN A 153 1.56 -23.19 -12.82
N PRO A 154 1.00 -21.98 -12.95
CA PRO A 154 -0.41 -21.74 -12.72
C PRO A 154 -1.27 -22.33 -13.86
N PRO A 155 -2.61 -22.41 -13.70
CA PRO A 155 -3.51 -22.77 -14.79
C PRO A 155 -3.28 -21.90 -16.04
N LYS A 156 -3.49 -22.46 -17.24
CA LYS A 156 -3.19 -21.81 -18.53
C LYS A 156 -3.77 -20.40 -18.69
N PHE A 157 -4.98 -20.15 -18.18
CA PHE A 157 -5.62 -18.82 -18.25
C PHE A 157 -5.00 -17.78 -17.28
N LEU A 158 -4.11 -18.21 -16.39
CA LEU A 158 -3.28 -17.38 -15.51
C LEU A 158 -1.79 -17.47 -15.87
N GLU A 159 -1.45 -18.07 -17.02
CA GLU A 159 -0.07 -18.20 -17.50
C GLU A 159 0.68 -16.86 -17.46
N VAL A 160 1.91 -16.92 -16.95
CA VAL A 160 2.82 -15.78 -16.85
C VAL A 160 3.54 -15.59 -18.18
N LYS A 161 3.48 -14.38 -18.71
CA LYS A 161 4.13 -14.00 -19.97
C LYS A 161 5.10 -12.85 -19.71
N GLU A 162 6.40 -13.13 -19.63
CA GLU A 162 7.42 -12.14 -19.28
C GLU A 162 7.38 -10.85 -20.10
N SER A 163 7.00 -10.93 -21.38
CA SER A 163 6.88 -9.76 -22.26
C SER A 163 5.62 -8.91 -22.03
N LYS A 164 4.66 -9.39 -21.23
CA LYS A 164 3.35 -8.76 -21.01
C LYS A 164 2.99 -8.58 -19.53
N ASP A 165 3.79 -9.17 -18.65
CA ASP A 165 3.49 -9.30 -17.24
C ASP A 165 4.66 -8.77 -16.42
N ASP A 166 4.32 -8.03 -15.38
CA ASP A 166 5.22 -7.74 -14.26
C ASP A 166 5.01 -8.77 -13.16
N SER A 167 6.06 -9.00 -12.37
CA SER A 167 6.05 -9.99 -11.30
C SER A 167 6.71 -9.45 -10.05
N ILE A 168 6.15 -9.83 -8.91
CA ILE A 168 6.47 -9.21 -7.64
C ILE A 168 6.58 -10.31 -6.58
N PHE A 169 7.68 -10.30 -5.83
CA PHE A 169 7.84 -11.18 -4.68
C PHE A 169 7.37 -10.49 -3.41
N PHE A 170 6.61 -11.23 -2.60
CA PHE A 170 6.06 -10.75 -1.35
C PHE A 170 6.54 -11.60 -0.18
N LEU A 171 7.12 -10.97 0.83
CA LEU A 171 7.46 -11.64 2.08
C LEU A 171 7.27 -10.69 3.27
N GLY A 172 6.50 -11.12 4.27
CA GLY A 172 6.24 -10.31 5.45
C GLY A 172 5.65 -11.08 6.61
N SER A 173 5.80 -10.50 7.79
CA SER A 173 5.24 -10.99 9.06
C SER A 173 3.83 -10.45 9.31
N SER A 174 3.23 -10.88 10.43
CA SER A 174 1.94 -10.36 10.88
C SER A 174 1.89 -8.82 10.89
N LYS A 175 0.75 -8.24 10.51
CA LYS A 175 0.49 -6.78 10.47
C LYS A 175 1.18 -6.01 9.34
N SER A 176 2.18 -6.59 8.66
CA SER A 176 2.64 -6.06 7.37
C SER A 176 1.58 -6.25 6.29
N GLY A 177 1.74 -5.55 5.17
CA GLY A 177 0.85 -5.65 4.02
C GLY A 177 0.95 -4.40 3.16
N VAL A 178 -0.03 -4.20 2.28
CA VAL A 178 -0.09 -3.01 1.42
C VAL A 178 -1.47 -2.39 1.52
N GLY A 179 -1.48 -1.07 1.66
CA GLY A 179 -2.68 -0.24 1.75
C GLY A 179 -3.43 -0.19 0.42
N PHE A 180 -4.54 0.53 0.40
CA PHE A 180 -5.37 0.60 -0.80
C PHE A 180 -4.62 1.18 -1.98
N HIS A 181 -4.63 0.41 -3.07
CA HIS A 181 -4.16 0.80 -4.38
C HIS A 181 -4.98 0.06 -5.44
N LYS A 182 -4.77 0.40 -6.71
CA LYS A 182 -5.36 -0.28 -7.86
C LYS A 182 -4.34 -0.33 -8.98
N HIS A 183 -4.47 -1.33 -9.82
CA HIS A 183 -3.65 -1.54 -10.99
C HIS A 183 -4.45 -2.33 -12.02
N VAL A 184 -3.80 -2.62 -13.14
CA VAL A 184 -4.34 -3.51 -14.18
C VAL A 184 -4.51 -4.94 -13.68
N ASP A 185 -5.05 -5.80 -14.54
CA ASP A 185 -5.38 -7.19 -14.22
C ASP A 185 -4.25 -7.96 -13.51
N ALA A 186 -4.54 -8.66 -12.42
CA ALA A 186 -3.52 -9.35 -11.64
C ALA A 186 -4.01 -10.61 -10.92
N TRP A 187 -3.07 -11.45 -10.50
CA TRP A 187 -3.32 -12.53 -9.56
C TRP A 187 -2.20 -12.66 -8.52
N ASN A 188 -2.54 -13.16 -7.35
CA ASN A 188 -1.64 -13.40 -6.23
C ASN A 188 -1.69 -14.88 -5.84
N GLY A 189 -0.57 -15.60 -5.98
CA GLY A 189 -0.43 -16.98 -5.52
C GLY A 189 0.20 -17.01 -4.14
N LEU A 190 -0.54 -17.49 -3.13
CA LEU A 190 -0.06 -17.54 -1.75
C LEU A 190 0.57 -18.90 -1.44
N VAL A 191 1.88 -18.93 -1.25
CA VAL A 191 2.64 -20.17 -1.07
C VAL A 191 2.57 -20.64 0.38
N PHE A 192 2.85 -19.75 1.34
CA PHE A 192 2.70 -20.00 2.79
C PHE A 192 2.00 -18.84 3.49
N GLY A 193 1.32 -19.15 4.60
CA GLY A 193 0.66 -18.18 5.47
C GLY A 193 -0.78 -17.87 5.09
N GLN A 194 -1.29 -16.76 5.62
CA GLN A 194 -2.65 -16.27 5.37
C GLN A 194 -2.63 -14.76 5.15
N LYS A 195 -3.42 -14.27 4.21
CA LYS A 195 -3.61 -12.83 3.95
C LYS A 195 -5.08 -12.49 4.04
N ARG A 196 -5.44 -11.46 4.81
CA ARG A 196 -6.77 -10.87 4.76
C ARG A 196 -6.80 -9.77 3.71
N TRP A 197 -7.80 -9.82 2.83
CA TRP A 197 -7.98 -8.87 1.76
C TRP A 197 -9.20 -8.01 1.99
N PHE A 198 -9.11 -6.75 1.56
CA PHE A 198 -10.19 -5.78 1.57
C PHE A 198 -10.27 -5.18 0.17
N LEU A 199 -11.46 -5.18 -0.44
CA LEU A 199 -11.65 -4.71 -1.79
C LEU A 199 -12.83 -3.75 -1.92
N TYR A 200 -12.67 -2.79 -2.81
CA TYR A 200 -13.75 -1.96 -3.32
C TYR A 200 -13.76 -2.00 -4.86
N PRO A 201 -14.95 -2.01 -5.48
CA PRO A 201 -15.05 -1.96 -6.92
C PRO A 201 -14.55 -0.61 -7.48
N PRO A 202 -14.19 -0.54 -8.77
CA PRO A 202 -13.55 0.65 -9.37
C PRO A 202 -14.35 1.96 -9.22
N TYR A 203 -15.68 1.85 -9.13
CA TYR A 203 -16.56 3.02 -8.99
C TYR A 203 -16.63 3.58 -7.56
N LYS A 204 -16.05 2.89 -6.57
CA LYS A 204 -16.16 3.24 -5.16
C LYS A 204 -14.78 3.36 -4.51
N THR A 205 -14.36 4.60 -4.27
CA THR A 205 -13.11 4.87 -3.55
C THR A 205 -13.19 4.33 -2.12
N PRO A 206 -12.15 3.61 -1.63
CA PRO A 206 -12.07 3.17 -0.25
C PRO A 206 -12.01 4.38 0.71
N PRO A 207 -12.85 4.44 1.77
CA PRO A 207 -12.77 5.50 2.77
C PRO A 207 -11.37 5.59 3.39
N GLY A 208 -10.71 6.75 3.28
CA GLY A 208 -9.34 6.96 3.75
C GLY A 208 -8.25 6.17 3.01
N GLY A 209 -8.58 5.53 1.88
CA GLY A 209 -7.65 4.67 1.13
C GLY A 209 -6.86 5.39 0.03
N VAL A 210 -6.95 6.72 -0.07
CA VAL A 210 -6.15 7.52 -1.01
C VAL A 210 -4.98 8.17 -0.29
N GLN A 211 -3.78 8.06 -0.87
CA GLN A 211 -2.54 8.61 -0.31
C GLN A 211 -2.31 10.08 -0.73
N PRO A 212 -1.75 10.95 0.16
CA PRO A 212 -1.47 10.74 1.58
C PRO A 212 -2.67 10.44 2.47
N GLY A 213 -2.60 9.35 3.23
CA GLY A 213 -3.73 8.85 4.02
C GLY A 213 -3.30 8.06 5.25
N PHE A 214 -3.68 6.79 5.26
CA PHE A 214 -3.37 5.83 6.33
C PHE A 214 -2.45 4.74 5.79
N SER A 215 -1.51 4.27 6.61
CA SER A 215 -0.91 2.97 6.35
C SER A 215 -1.94 1.87 6.52
N GLN A 216 -1.66 0.67 6.03
CA GLN A 216 -2.66 -0.39 6.03
C GLN A 216 -3.11 -0.80 7.43
N ILE A 217 -2.17 -0.91 8.37
CA ILE A 217 -2.52 -1.25 9.76
C ILE A 217 -3.27 -0.12 10.45
N ASP A 218 -2.95 1.13 10.12
CA ASP A 218 -3.62 2.30 10.65
C ASP A 218 -5.05 2.43 10.12
N TRP A 219 -5.26 2.18 8.83
CA TRP A 219 -6.60 2.10 8.24
C TRP A 219 -7.43 1.01 8.93
N PHE A 220 -6.85 -0.17 9.11
CA PHE A 220 -7.53 -1.30 9.76
C PHE A 220 -7.88 -1.01 11.24
N ARG A 221 -7.08 -0.21 11.95
CA ARG A 221 -7.31 0.15 13.35
C ARG A 221 -8.25 1.33 13.54
N LYS A 222 -8.14 2.35 12.69
CA LYS A 222 -8.75 3.67 12.90
C LYS A 222 -9.96 3.92 12.00
N VAL A 223 -9.97 3.36 10.80
CA VAL A 223 -11.04 3.59 9.80
C VAL A 223 -12.01 2.41 9.77
N TYR A 224 -11.51 1.20 9.49
CA TYR A 224 -12.34 0.00 9.30
C TYR A 224 -13.37 -0.24 10.43
N PRO A 225 -13.03 -0.14 11.74
CA PRO A 225 -13.99 -0.41 12.82
C PRO A 225 -15.11 0.63 12.92
N ASN A 226 -14.93 1.81 12.32
CA ASN A 226 -15.89 2.92 12.35
C ASN A 226 -16.78 2.96 11.11
N LEU A 227 -16.56 2.07 10.13
CA LEU A 227 -17.39 1.97 8.94
C LEU A 227 -18.75 1.35 9.28
N THR A 228 -19.81 2.15 9.20
CA THR A 228 -21.20 1.71 9.36
C THR A 228 -21.91 1.50 8.01
N LYS A 229 -21.42 2.20 7.00
CA LYS A 229 -21.77 2.08 5.59
C LYS A 229 -20.46 1.89 4.82
N ASP A 230 -20.58 1.49 3.56
CA ASP A 230 -19.41 1.37 2.69
C ASP A 230 -18.35 0.39 3.21
N LEU A 231 -18.80 -0.75 3.74
CA LEU A 231 -17.91 -1.84 4.13
C LEU A 231 -17.20 -2.44 2.90
N PRO A 232 -15.94 -2.86 3.04
CA PRO A 232 -15.24 -3.56 1.96
C PRO A 232 -15.81 -4.96 1.76
N THR A 233 -15.69 -5.47 0.54
CA THR A 233 -15.67 -6.92 0.32
C THR A 233 -14.41 -7.46 0.98
N GLU A 234 -14.52 -8.51 1.78
CA GLU A 234 -13.35 -9.07 2.47
C GLU A 234 -13.32 -10.59 2.46
N CYS A 235 -12.11 -11.16 2.52
CA CYS A 235 -11.91 -12.60 2.70
C CYS A 235 -10.49 -12.90 3.20
N VAL A 236 -10.33 -14.04 3.87
CA VAL A 236 -9.00 -14.62 4.14
C VAL A 236 -8.60 -15.55 2.99
N HIS A 237 -7.51 -15.17 2.34
CA HIS A 237 -6.75 -15.91 1.34
C HIS A 237 -5.71 -16.80 2.04
N ASN A 238 -5.72 -18.10 1.78
CA ASN A 238 -4.90 -19.10 2.47
C ASN A 238 -3.81 -19.67 1.56
N ALA A 239 -2.75 -20.20 2.16
CA ALA A 239 -1.71 -20.95 1.45
C ALA A 239 -2.30 -22.01 0.50
N GLY A 240 -1.77 -22.05 -0.71
CA GLY A 240 -2.19 -22.92 -1.79
C GLY A 240 -3.28 -22.35 -2.69
N GLU A 241 -3.96 -21.29 -2.28
CA GLU A 241 -4.96 -20.60 -3.11
C GLU A 241 -4.27 -19.61 -4.07
N ILE A 242 -4.93 -19.34 -5.20
CA ILE A 242 -4.61 -18.20 -6.08
C ILE A 242 -5.78 -17.22 -6.06
N PHE A 243 -5.50 -15.97 -5.73
CA PHE A 243 -6.49 -14.90 -5.73
C PHE A 243 -6.33 -14.02 -6.99
N TYR A 244 -7.33 -14.04 -7.87
CA TYR A 244 -7.44 -13.12 -8.99
C TYR A 244 -8.12 -11.79 -8.61
N VAL A 245 -7.47 -10.67 -8.95
CA VAL A 245 -7.94 -9.30 -8.72
C VAL A 245 -8.18 -8.63 -10.09
N PRO A 246 -9.43 -8.29 -10.43
CA PRO A 246 -9.73 -7.63 -11.69
C PRO A 246 -9.15 -6.22 -11.75
N GLU A 247 -8.79 -5.80 -12.96
CA GLU A 247 -8.34 -4.44 -13.26
C GLU A 247 -9.22 -3.35 -12.60
N GLY A 248 -8.57 -2.36 -11.98
CA GLY A 248 -9.20 -1.19 -11.39
C GLY A 248 -9.84 -1.39 -10.02
N TYR A 249 -9.90 -2.63 -9.50
CA TYR A 249 -10.36 -2.85 -8.12
C TYR A 249 -9.36 -2.24 -7.13
N TYR A 250 -9.87 -1.40 -6.24
CA TYR A 250 -9.09 -0.97 -5.08
C TYR A 250 -8.94 -2.17 -4.14
N HIS A 251 -7.73 -2.43 -3.70
CA HIS A 251 -7.47 -3.53 -2.80
C HIS A 251 -6.35 -3.21 -1.81
N ALA A 252 -6.48 -3.78 -0.61
CA ALA A 252 -5.51 -3.72 0.46
C ALA A 252 -5.37 -5.08 1.13
N THR A 253 -4.21 -5.36 1.71
CA THR A 253 -3.86 -6.67 2.27
C THR A 253 -3.28 -6.57 3.67
N LEU A 254 -3.60 -7.53 4.54
CA LEU A 254 -3.02 -7.65 5.87
C LEU A 254 -2.51 -9.07 6.08
N ASN A 255 -1.22 -9.21 6.37
CA ASN A 255 -0.58 -10.50 6.60
C ASN A 255 -0.94 -11.04 7.99
N ILE A 256 -1.27 -12.33 8.04
CA ILE A 256 -1.58 -13.10 9.25
C ILE A 256 -0.54 -14.22 9.36
N GLY A 257 0.46 -14.00 10.20
CA GLY A 257 1.66 -14.84 10.29
C GLY A 257 2.69 -14.42 9.26
N ASN A 258 3.74 -15.23 9.12
CA ASN A 258 4.65 -15.10 7.99
C ASN A 258 3.91 -15.53 6.72
N THR A 259 3.96 -14.65 5.72
CA THR A 259 3.35 -14.88 4.42
C THR A 259 4.39 -14.75 3.34
N ILE A 260 4.33 -15.66 2.38
CA ILE A 260 5.17 -15.61 1.18
C ILE A 260 4.29 -15.90 -0.04
N ALA A 261 4.37 -15.01 -1.02
CA ALA A 261 3.52 -15.04 -2.19
C ALA A 261 4.23 -14.46 -3.40
N VAL A 262 3.69 -14.79 -4.57
CA VAL A 262 4.02 -14.12 -5.84
C VAL A 262 2.79 -13.37 -6.33
N GLY A 263 3.02 -12.17 -6.87
CA GLY A 263 2.02 -11.41 -7.61
C GLY A 263 2.42 -11.31 -9.06
N ILE A 264 1.46 -11.55 -9.95
CA ILE A 264 1.62 -11.35 -11.38
C ILE A 264 0.60 -10.29 -11.81
N GLN A 265 1.08 -9.22 -12.41
CA GLN A 265 0.29 -8.10 -12.87
C GLN A 265 0.50 -7.94 -14.37
N LYS A 266 -0.55 -7.68 -15.14
CA LYS A 266 -0.37 -7.30 -16.55
C LYS A 266 0.34 -5.93 -16.65
N LEU A 267 0.91 -5.63 -17.81
CA LEU A 267 1.52 -4.33 -18.09
C LEU A 267 0.54 -3.34 -18.72
N GLU A 268 -0.43 -3.84 -19.49
CA GLU A 268 -1.34 -3.02 -20.27
C GLU A 268 -2.74 -2.97 -19.67
N ALA A 269 -3.30 -1.75 -19.64
CA ALA A 269 -4.68 -1.53 -19.27
C ALA A 269 -5.62 -1.96 -20.38
N MET A 270 -6.65 -2.74 -20.06
CA MET A 270 -7.56 -3.32 -21.05
C MET A 270 -8.92 -2.63 -21.05
N THR A 271 -9.47 -2.37 -19.86
CA THR A 271 -10.75 -1.66 -19.70
C THR A 271 -10.64 -0.17 -20.07
N ASN A 272 -11.74 0.40 -20.56
CA ASN A 272 -11.79 1.83 -20.91
C ASN A 272 -11.55 2.75 -19.70
N SER A 273 -12.05 2.39 -18.52
CA SER A 273 -11.83 3.14 -17.29
C SER A 273 -10.36 3.18 -16.92
N GLU A 274 -9.68 2.04 -16.96
CA GLU A 274 -8.29 2.00 -16.51
C GLU A 274 -7.36 2.67 -17.51
N LYS A 275 -7.60 2.52 -18.82
CA LYS A 275 -6.91 3.31 -19.85
C LYS A 275 -7.00 4.82 -19.58
N LEU A 276 -8.15 5.31 -19.10
CA LEU A 276 -8.31 6.73 -18.74
C LEU A 276 -7.56 7.08 -17.45
N PHE A 277 -7.54 6.20 -16.43
CA PHE A 277 -6.74 6.43 -15.22
C PHE A 277 -5.24 6.49 -15.54
N TYR A 278 -4.73 5.58 -16.37
CA TYR A 278 -3.34 5.57 -16.82
C TYR A 278 -3.00 6.80 -17.66
N LYS A 279 -3.89 7.19 -18.59
CA LYS A 279 -3.73 8.44 -19.34
C LYS A 279 -3.66 9.66 -18.41
N HIS A 280 -4.51 9.72 -17.39
CA HIS A 280 -4.47 10.79 -16.41
C HIS A 280 -3.15 10.80 -15.63
N GLY A 281 -2.66 9.63 -15.20
CA GLY A 281 -1.36 9.49 -14.52
C GLY A 281 -0.20 9.97 -15.39
N TYR A 282 -0.18 9.57 -16.66
CA TYR A 282 0.80 10.06 -17.63
C TYR A 282 0.76 11.59 -17.80
N LEU A 283 -0.43 12.17 -17.98
CA LEU A 283 -0.59 13.63 -18.09
C LEU A 283 -0.13 14.35 -16.81
N GLN A 284 -0.38 13.77 -15.64
CA GLN A 284 0.08 14.32 -14.37
C GLN A 284 1.61 14.34 -14.28
N ASP A 285 2.27 13.24 -14.66
CA ASP A 285 3.72 13.14 -14.69
C ASP A 285 4.34 14.16 -15.65
N VAL A 286 3.82 14.25 -16.88
CA VAL A 286 4.22 15.26 -17.88
C VAL A 286 4.09 16.68 -17.33
N LEU A 287 3.00 17.00 -16.62
CA LEU A 287 2.77 18.31 -16.01
C LEU A 287 3.66 18.61 -14.81
N GLN A 288 4.16 17.58 -14.11
CA GLN A 288 4.96 17.75 -12.89
C GLN A 288 6.46 17.76 -13.18
N ASN A 289 6.90 16.90 -14.09
CA ASN A 289 8.32 16.62 -14.34
C ASN A 289 8.77 17.08 -15.74
N GLY A 290 7.85 17.41 -16.64
CA GLY A 290 8.16 17.86 -17.99
C GLY A 290 8.56 19.33 -18.06
N THR A 291 9.52 19.64 -18.94
CA THR A 291 9.83 21.01 -19.35
C THR A 291 8.83 21.43 -20.44
N LEU A 292 7.80 22.19 -20.05
CA LEU A 292 6.69 22.56 -20.93
C LEU A 292 6.60 24.08 -21.11
N SER A 293 6.21 24.51 -22.31
CA SER A 293 5.73 25.87 -22.53
C SER A 293 4.37 26.09 -21.84
N GLU A 294 4.01 27.35 -21.59
CA GLU A 294 2.70 27.71 -21.00
C GLU A 294 1.52 27.15 -21.81
N ALA A 295 1.63 27.18 -23.14
CA ALA A 295 0.60 26.64 -24.04
C ALA A 295 0.45 25.11 -23.88
N GLU A 296 1.55 24.39 -23.66
CA GLU A 296 1.52 22.95 -23.40
C GLU A 296 0.97 22.63 -22.01
N VAL A 297 1.30 23.43 -20.99
CA VAL A 297 0.69 23.31 -19.66
C VAL A 297 -0.82 23.47 -19.76
N HIS A 298 -1.30 24.52 -20.43
CA HIS A 298 -2.73 24.75 -20.61
C HIS A 298 -3.42 23.61 -21.36
N ARG A 299 -2.81 23.11 -22.44
CA ARG A 299 -3.32 21.98 -23.22
C ARG A 299 -3.40 20.70 -22.39
N ASN A 300 -2.35 20.37 -21.64
CA ASN A 300 -2.30 19.17 -20.82
C ASN A 300 -3.29 19.24 -19.65
N LEU A 301 -3.45 20.40 -19.00
CA LEU A 301 -4.49 20.61 -17.98
C LEU A 301 -5.91 20.42 -18.54
N LYS A 302 -6.17 20.91 -19.75
CA LYS A 302 -7.46 20.70 -20.44
C LYS A 302 -7.70 19.21 -20.73
N LEU A 303 -6.68 18.50 -21.24
CA LEU A 303 -6.77 17.06 -21.47
C LEU A 303 -6.98 16.28 -20.17
N GLN A 304 -6.35 16.70 -19.08
CA GLN A 304 -6.50 16.11 -17.76
C GLN A 304 -7.94 16.29 -17.24
N GLU A 305 -8.51 17.49 -17.36
CA GLU A 305 -9.91 17.80 -17.04
C GLU A 305 -10.87 16.93 -17.86
N GLU A 306 -10.75 16.92 -19.19
CA GLU A 306 -11.61 16.13 -20.07
C GLU A 306 -11.57 14.63 -19.74
N THR A 307 -10.37 14.11 -19.42
CA THR A 307 -10.17 12.71 -19.01
C THR A 307 -10.89 12.43 -17.69
N LEU A 308 -10.77 13.31 -16.70
CA LEU A 308 -11.42 13.17 -15.40
C LEU A 308 -12.94 13.35 -15.47
N LEU A 309 -13.45 14.25 -16.32
CA LEU A 309 -14.88 14.41 -16.52
C LEU A 309 -15.52 13.17 -17.15
N ARG A 310 -14.81 12.49 -18.07
CA ARG A 310 -15.25 11.18 -18.58
C ARG A 310 -15.25 10.12 -17.50
N LEU A 311 -14.21 10.06 -16.67
CA LEU A 311 -14.15 9.16 -15.52
C LEU A 311 -15.28 9.44 -14.52
N ASN A 312 -15.57 10.70 -14.21
CA ASN A 312 -16.66 11.09 -13.32
C ASN A 312 -18.03 10.72 -13.90
N LYS A 313 -18.21 10.76 -15.21
CA LYS A 313 -19.42 10.27 -15.87
C LYS A 313 -19.57 8.75 -15.74
N MET A 314 -18.47 8.00 -15.79
CA MET A 314 -18.47 6.55 -15.61
C MET A 314 -18.69 6.16 -14.15
N PHE A 315 -18.09 6.90 -13.22
CA PHE A 315 -18.09 6.64 -11.78
C PHE A 315 -18.56 7.87 -11.00
N PRO A 316 -19.85 8.23 -11.11
CA PRO A 316 -20.38 9.43 -10.49
C PRO A 316 -20.20 9.36 -8.97
N GLY A 317 -19.52 10.37 -8.45
CA GLY A 317 -19.30 10.57 -7.04
C GLY A 317 -18.15 9.80 -6.39
N ASN A 318 -17.31 9.16 -7.21
CA ASN A 318 -16.02 8.62 -6.78
C ASN A 318 -15.12 9.76 -6.23
N THR A 319 -14.76 9.68 -4.95
CA THR A 319 -14.07 10.77 -4.24
C THR A 319 -12.63 10.97 -4.74
N GLU A 320 -11.94 9.92 -5.20
CA GLU A 320 -10.62 10.07 -5.83
C GLU A 320 -10.69 10.90 -7.11
N ILE A 321 -11.70 10.68 -7.95
CA ILE A 321 -11.90 11.44 -9.19
C ILE A 321 -12.26 12.90 -8.88
N LEU A 322 -13.17 13.14 -7.93
CA LEU A 322 -13.53 14.50 -7.52
C LEU A 322 -12.34 15.26 -6.93
N PHE A 323 -11.52 14.60 -6.12
CA PHE A 323 -10.28 15.16 -5.60
C PHE A 323 -9.31 15.53 -6.72
N LYS A 324 -9.13 14.65 -7.71
CA LYS A 324 -8.30 14.93 -8.89
C LYS A 324 -8.85 16.08 -9.73
N LEU A 325 -10.18 16.20 -9.89
CA LEU A 325 -10.80 17.36 -10.55
C LEU A 325 -10.52 18.66 -9.79
N ALA A 326 -10.68 18.66 -8.46
CA ALA A 326 -10.37 19.81 -7.62
C ALA A 326 -8.92 20.30 -7.81
N ARG A 327 -7.96 19.37 -7.85
CA ARG A 327 -6.54 19.69 -8.14
C ARG A 327 -6.37 20.36 -9.50
N VAL A 328 -7.06 19.88 -10.54
CA VAL A 328 -7.00 20.47 -11.88
C VAL A 328 -7.58 21.88 -11.89
N TYR A 329 -8.76 22.09 -11.29
CA TYR A 329 -9.36 23.43 -11.19
C TYR A 329 -8.46 24.40 -10.41
N ASN A 330 -7.86 23.95 -9.31
CA ASN A 330 -6.91 24.76 -8.54
C ASN A 330 -5.68 25.15 -9.37
N LYS A 331 -5.10 24.21 -10.13
CA LYS A 331 -3.97 24.48 -11.05
C LYS A 331 -4.33 25.44 -12.17
N LYS A 332 -5.59 25.45 -12.62
CA LYS A 332 -6.12 26.41 -13.60
C LYS A 332 -6.46 27.79 -13.01
N GLY A 333 -6.33 27.96 -11.69
CA GLY A 333 -6.67 29.21 -10.99
C GLY A 333 -8.15 29.34 -10.61
N ASP A 334 -8.99 28.36 -10.92
CA ASP A 334 -10.38 28.32 -10.46
C ASP A 334 -10.46 27.73 -9.04
N THR A 335 -10.01 28.54 -8.09
CA THR A 335 -9.89 28.14 -6.69
C THR A 335 -11.25 27.92 -6.02
N GLU A 336 -12.30 28.64 -6.41
CA GLU A 336 -13.64 28.45 -5.81
C GLU A 336 -14.24 27.10 -6.20
N THR A 337 -14.16 26.73 -7.49
CA THR A 337 -14.59 25.40 -7.93
C THR A 337 -13.76 24.30 -7.26
N ALA A 338 -12.45 24.51 -7.10
CA ALA A 338 -11.59 23.56 -6.39
C ALA A 338 -12.02 23.38 -4.92
N ILE A 339 -12.28 24.46 -4.19
CA ILE A 339 -12.77 24.40 -2.80
C ILE A 339 -14.10 23.64 -2.72
N SER A 340 -15.02 23.89 -3.67
CA SER A 340 -16.31 23.18 -3.73
C SER A 340 -16.10 21.68 -3.85
N TYR A 341 -15.27 21.23 -4.79
CA TYR A 341 -15.00 19.79 -4.97
C TYR A 341 -14.26 19.18 -3.77
N TYR A 342 -13.27 19.86 -3.19
CA TYR A 342 -12.59 19.35 -2.00
C TYR A 342 -13.54 19.23 -0.79
N THR A 343 -14.48 20.16 -0.66
CA THR A 343 -15.51 20.10 0.38
C THR A 343 -16.45 18.92 0.14
N GLU A 344 -16.92 18.72 -1.10
CA GLU A 344 -17.73 17.55 -1.48
C GLU A 344 -17.00 16.22 -1.20
N VAL A 345 -15.68 16.16 -1.44
CA VAL A 345 -14.85 15.00 -1.11
C VAL A 345 -14.90 14.71 0.40
N ILE A 346 -14.69 15.72 1.24
CA ILE A 346 -14.72 15.56 2.71
C ILE A 346 -16.10 15.19 3.22
N ASP A 347 -17.16 15.74 2.63
CA ASP A 347 -18.55 15.43 3.02
C ASP A 347 -18.90 13.97 2.74
N ARG A 348 -18.28 13.38 1.71
CA ARG A 348 -18.47 11.97 1.34
C ARG A 348 -17.52 11.02 2.05
N ASP A 349 -16.27 11.41 2.19
CA ASP A 349 -15.23 10.67 2.88
C ASP A 349 -14.51 11.57 3.88
N VAL A 350 -14.95 11.51 5.13
CA VAL A 350 -14.36 12.26 6.22
C VAL A 350 -12.90 11.87 6.48
N TYR A 351 -12.47 10.68 6.03
CA TYR A 351 -11.11 10.16 6.19
C TYR A 351 -10.16 10.56 5.05
N PHE A 352 -10.61 11.38 4.08
CA PHE A 352 -9.82 11.80 2.92
C PHE A 352 -8.80 12.90 3.27
N ILE A 353 -7.72 12.52 3.97
CA ILE A 353 -6.69 13.43 4.52
C ILE A 353 -6.14 14.40 3.47
N CYS A 354 -5.91 13.95 2.25
CA CYS A 354 -5.41 14.78 1.16
C CYS A 354 -6.24 16.05 0.91
N ALA A 355 -7.57 15.95 1.02
CA ALA A 355 -8.47 17.08 0.75
C ALA A 355 -8.34 18.16 1.83
N TYR A 356 -8.12 17.77 3.10
CA TYR A 356 -7.83 18.70 4.17
C TYR A 356 -6.50 19.43 3.96
N ILE A 357 -5.45 18.72 3.52
CA ILE A 357 -4.14 19.31 3.20
C ILE A 357 -4.29 20.35 2.08
N GLU A 358 -4.96 19.99 0.98
CA GLU A 358 -5.14 20.88 -0.17
C GLU A 358 -6.01 22.12 0.17
N LEU A 359 -7.07 21.95 0.97
CA LEU A 359 -7.85 23.09 1.48
C LEU A 359 -7.01 23.99 2.39
N ALA A 360 -6.21 23.42 3.30
CA ALA A 360 -5.32 24.18 4.16
C ALA A 360 -4.33 25.02 3.32
N ALA A 361 -3.72 24.40 2.30
CA ALA A 361 -2.81 25.09 1.38
C ALA A 361 -3.49 26.23 0.60
N ILE A 362 -4.73 26.03 0.14
CA ILE A 362 -5.53 27.08 -0.50
C ILE A 362 -5.80 28.25 0.47
N PHE A 363 -6.23 27.96 1.70
CA PHE A 363 -6.52 29.01 2.67
C PHE A 363 -5.26 29.74 3.17
N THR A 364 -4.10 29.06 3.17
CA THR A 364 -2.80 29.70 3.42
C THR A 364 -2.52 30.76 2.37
N LYS A 365 -2.69 30.44 1.07
CA LYS A 365 -2.52 31.40 -0.03
C LYS A 365 -3.51 32.56 0.05
N LYS A 366 -4.74 32.30 0.50
CA LYS A 366 -5.76 33.32 0.79
C LYS A 366 -5.52 34.11 2.07
N LYS A 367 -4.49 33.76 2.85
CA LYS A 367 -4.16 34.34 4.17
C LYS A 367 -5.27 34.17 5.23
N ASP A 368 -6.18 33.21 5.04
CA ASP A 368 -7.18 32.82 6.05
C ASP A 368 -6.54 31.79 7.00
N TYR A 369 -5.71 32.30 7.91
CA TYR A 369 -4.93 31.48 8.82
C TYR A 369 -5.79 30.66 9.79
N SER A 370 -7.00 31.14 10.11
CA SER A 370 -7.93 30.41 10.97
C SER A 370 -8.39 29.12 10.30
N LYS A 371 -8.75 29.18 9.01
CA LYS A 371 -9.11 27.98 8.25
C LYS A 371 -7.90 27.09 7.96
N THR A 372 -6.74 27.65 7.69
CA THR A 372 -5.50 26.86 7.52
C THR A 372 -5.24 25.97 8.74
N GLU A 373 -5.17 26.56 9.94
CA GLU A 373 -4.91 25.79 11.16
C GLU A 373 -6.04 24.78 11.45
N LEU A 374 -7.30 25.14 11.17
CA LEU A 374 -8.43 24.23 11.30
C LEU A 374 -8.27 22.97 10.45
N TYR A 375 -7.97 23.12 9.15
CA TYR A 375 -7.89 21.99 8.24
C TYR A 375 -6.66 21.10 8.51
N TYR A 376 -5.49 21.67 8.81
CA TYR A 376 -4.34 20.88 9.24
C TYR A 376 -4.60 20.14 10.55
N THR A 377 -5.26 20.79 11.53
CA THR A 377 -5.61 20.15 12.79
C THR A 377 -6.61 19.00 12.58
N LYS A 378 -7.59 19.16 11.70
CA LYS A 378 -8.50 18.06 11.33
C LYS A 378 -7.76 16.89 10.69
N ALA A 379 -6.83 17.15 9.78
CA ALA A 379 -5.99 16.10 9.17
C ALA A 379 -5.18 15.33 10.23
N LEU A 380 -4.52 16.02 11.16
CA LEU A 380 -3.78 15.38 12.26
C LEU A 380 -4.69 14.69 13.29
N THR A 381 -5.93 15.14 13.45
CA THR A 381 -6.91 14.46 14.30
C THR A 381 -7.29 13.10 13.71
N LEU A 382 -7.42 13.01 12.39
CA LEU A 382 -7.70 11.76 11.68
C LEU A 382 -6.50 10.81 11.69
N ASN A 383 -5.30 11.33 11.38
CA ASN A 383 -4.07 10.58 11.46
C ASN A 383 -2.94 11.39 12.10
N PRO A 384 -2.70 11.22 13.42
CA PRO A 384 -1.64 11.92 14.15
C PRO A 384 -0.22 11.58 13.67
N ASN A 385 -0.05 10.43 13.00
CA ASN A 385 1.24 9.92 12.53
C ASN A 385 1.43 10.17 11.02
N ASN A 386 0.61 11.02 10.39
CA ASN A 386 0.80 11.38 8.99
C ASN A 386 1.93 12.41 8.86
N TRP A 387 3.07 11.96 8.34
CA TRP A 387 4.27 12.79 8.23
C TRP A 387 4.12 13.90 7.18
N ASP A 388 3.34 13.71 6.10
CA ASP A 388 3.08 14.79 5.13
C ASP A 388 2.36 15.96 5.80
N VAL A 389 1.37 15.68 6.64
CA VAL A 389 0.65 16.74 7.36
C VAL A 389 1.60 17.50 8.29
N HIS A 390 2.50 16.80 8.99
CA HIS A 390 3.54 17.47 9.80
C HIS A 390 4.47 18.33 8.93
N ALA A 391 4.87 17.85 7.75
CA ALA A 391 5.69 18.64 6.81
C ALA A 391 4.96 19.90 6.34
N TYR A 392 3.74 19.77 5.82
CA TYR A 392 2.96 20.90 5.30
C TYR A 392 2.56 21.89 6.40
N PHE A 393 2.22 21.41 7.60
CA PHE A 393 1.86 22.28 8.71
C PHE A 393 3.10 22.97 9.31
N GLY A 394 4.26 22.29 9.30
CA GLY A 394 5.56 22.88 9.64
C GLY A 394 5.95 23.99 8.68
N ASP A 395 5.86 23.75 7.37
CA ASP A 395 6.14 24.74 6.32
C ASP A 395 5.20 25.95 6.43
N TYR A 396 3.93 25.73 6.78
CA TYR A 396 3.01 26.82 7.11
C TYR A 396 3.50 27.68 8.30
N PHE A 397 3.91 27.05 9.41
CA PHE A 397 4.41 27.82 10.56
C PHE A 397 5.74 28.53 10.26
N TYR A 398 6.60 27.90 9.44
CA TYR A 398 7.83 28.49 8.94
C TYR A 398 7.56 29.77 8.15
N GLU A 399 6.65 29.74 7.17
CA GLU A 399 6.27 30.93 6.38
C GLU A 399 5.69 32.06 7.24
N ARG A 400 5.14 31.72 8.41
CA ARG A 400 4.59 32.67 9.39
C ARG A 400 5.60 33.13 10.43
N ALA A 401 6.87 32.75 10.30
CA ALA A 401 7.93 33.01 11.27
C ALA A 401 7.62 32.48 12.69
N ASN A 402 6.74 31.49 12.81
CA ASN A 402 6.47 30.80 14.06
C ASN A 402 7.41 29.60 14.20
N TRP A 403 8.69 29.90 14.40
CA TRP A 403 9.79 28.93 14.42
C TRP A 403 9.57 27.83 15.46
N LYS A 404 9.00 28.18 16.62
CA LYS A 404 8.71 27.22 17.70
C LYS A 404 7.73 26.13 17.24
N LYS A 405 6.59 26.52 16.65
CA LYS A 405 5.61 25.54 16.15
C LYS A 405 6.14 24.78 14.93
N ALA A 406 6.92 25.44 14.07
CA ALA A 406 7.56 24.78 12.92
C ALA A 406 8.52 23.68 13.39
N SER A 407 9.42 23.97 14.35
CA SER A 407 10.32 22.99 14.98
C SER A 407 9.55 21.82 15.59
N GLU A 408 8.44 22.07 16.28
CA GLU A 408 7.60 20.99 16.83
C GLU A 408 7.09 20.03 15.74
N MET A 409 6.58 20.57 14.62
CA MET A 409 6.08 19.75 13.52
C MET A 409 7.21 18.99 12.83
N TYR A 410 8.35 19.64 12.56
CA TYR A 410 9.50 18.97 11.94
C TYR A 410 10.07 17.87 12.82
N ARG A 411 10.13 18.05 14.15
CA ARG A 411 10.56 16.99 15.09
C ARG A 411 9.59 15.80 15.11
N LYS A 412 8.29 16.02 14.97
CA LYS A 412 7.31 14.93 14.79
C LYS A 412 7.56 14.20 13.46
N GLY A 413 7.83 14.94 12.38
CA GLY A 413 8.24 14.39 11.09
C GLY A 413 9.49 13.51 11.20
N ILE A 414 10.55 13.99 11.87
CA ILE A 414 11.80 13.24 12.12
C ILE A 414 11.53 11.95 12.88
N LYS A 415 10.69 11.99 13.92
CA LYS A 415 10.34 10.80 14.69
C LYS A 415 9.70 9.72 13.80
N LEU A 416 8.84 10.12 12.87
CA LEU A 416 8.13 9.20 11.96
C LEU A 416 9.02 8.73 10.80
N ARG A 417 9.86 9.63 10.28
CA ARG A 417 10.68 9.46 9.07
C ARG A 417 12.10 10.02 9.31
N PRO A 418 12.92 9.36 10.13
CA PRO A 418 14.25 9.88 10.47
C PRO A 418 15.22 9.90 9.30
N GLN A 419 14.97 9.11 8.25
CA GLN A 419 15.80 9.06 7.03
C GLN A 419 15.40 10.12 5.99
N MET A 420 14.30 10.86 6.20
CA MET A 420 13.84 11.89 5.28
C MET A 420 14.60 13.21 5.55
N SER A 421 15.67 13.43 4.79
CA SER A 421 16.60 14.55 4.95
C SER A 421 15.93 15.93 4.97
N GLN A 422 14.82 16.11 4.25
CA GLN A 422 14.06 17.36 4.23
C GLN A 422 13.66 17.83 5.64
N PHE A 423 13.27 16.94 6.55
CA PHE A 423 12.88 17.36 7.90
C PHE A 423 14.06 17.89 8.71
N TRP A 424 15.24 17.27 8.56
CA TRP A 424 16.47 17.71 9.22
C TRP A 424 16.94 19.06 8.69
N GLN A 425 16.92 19.24 7.36
CA GLN A 425 17.21 20.54 6.74
C GLN A 425 16.28 21.63 7.28
N ARG A 426 14.97 21.37 7.30
CA ARG A 426 13.97 22.31 7.80
C ARG A 426 14.17 22.60 9.29
N LEU A 427 14.50 21.59 10.10
CA LEU A 427 14.77 21.75 11.52
C LEU A 427 16.00 22.63 11.77
N ALA A 428 17.11 22.38 11.07
CA ALA A 428 18.35 23.15 11.20
C ALA A 428 18.09 24.65 10.98
N ILE A 429 17.36 24.98 9.91
CA ILE A 429 17.00 26.36 9.58
C ILE A 429 16.17 27.02 10.70
N VAL A 430 15.12 26.34 11.22
CA VAL A 430 14.26 26.95 12.25
C VAL A 430 14.91 27.04 13.62
N GLU A 431 15.83 26.14 13.97
CA GLU A 431 16.60 26.24 15.21
C GLU A 431 17.61 27.39 15.13
N GLY A 432 18.21 27.62 13.95
CA GLY A 432 19.05 28.79 13.68
C GLY A 432 18.29 30.11 13.88
N TYR A 433 17.06 30.22 13.36
CA TYR A 433 16.21 31.40 13.59
C TYR A 433 15.77 31.58 15.05
N GLN A 434 15.74 30.52 15.85
CA GLN A 434 15.46 30.58 17.29
C GLN A 434 16.69 30.92 18.13
N GLY A 435 17.88 30.93 17.53
CA GLY A 435 19.15 31.11 18.25
C GLY A 435 19.68 29.84 18.92
N ASN A 436 19.07 28.69 18.68
CA ASN A 436 19.48 27.39 19.20
C ASN A 436 20.59 26.79 18.32
N GLN A 437 21.78 27.41 18.34
CA GLN A 437 22.88 27.08 17.43
C GLN A 437 23.32 25.61 17.50
N ASP A 438 23.43 25.05 18.71
CA ASP A 438 23.83 23.64 18.89
C ASP A 438 22.84 22.68 18.22
N ALA A 439 21.53 22.89 18.42
CA ALA A 439 20.50 22.07 17.82
C ALA A 439 20.41 22.25 16.29
N ALA A 440 20.74 23.45 15.79
CA ALA A 440 20.81 23.71 14.36
C ALA A 440 21.96 22.92 13.71
N TYR A 441 23.14 22.97 14.33
CA TYR A 441 24.33 22.26 13.88
C TYR A 441 24.14 20.73 13.91
N GLU A 442 23.57 20.18 14.99
CA GLU A 442 23.25 18.75 15.08
C GLU A 442 22.31 18.31 13.95
N ALA A 443 21.27 19.10 13.67
CA ALA A 443 20.32 18.77 12.61
C ALA A 443 20.95 18.87 11.21
N GLU A 444 21.86 19.82 11.01
CA GLU A 444 22.61 20.00 9.76
C GLU A 444 23.58 18.82 9.51
N GLU A 445 24.31 18.36 10.53
CA GLU A 445 25.21 17.21 10.42
C GLU A 445 24.47 15.93 10.00
N VAL A 446 23.28 15.69 10.57
CA VAL A 446 22.43 14.56 10.17
C VAL A 446 21.92 14.74 8.74
N TYR A 447 21.48 15.95 8.37
CA TYR A 447 21.05 16.25 7.00
C TYR A 447 22.16 15.95 5.98
N GLU A 448 23.38 16.44 6.21
CA GLU A 448 24.52 16.23 5.33
C GLU A 448 24.87 14.75 5.20
N THR A 449 24.85 14.01 6.32
CA THR A 449 25.08 12.56 6.33
C THR A 449 24.05 11.82 5.47
N LEU A 450 22.77 12.15 5.61
CA LEU A 450 21.69 11.53 4.83
C LEU A 450 21.82 11.84 3.33
N VAL A 451 22.15 13.08 2.97
CA VAL A 451 22.34 13.49 1.57
C VAL A 451 23.58 12.81 0.97
N ALA A 452 24.68 12.70 1.72
CA ALA A 452 25.88 12.01 1.26
C ALA A 452 25.62 10.52 0.98
N ASN A 453 24.87 9.85 1.87
CA ASN A 453 24.49 8.44 1.67
C ASN A 453 23.62 8.25 0.43
N LEU A 454 22.65 9.14 0.20
CA LEU A 454 21.81 9.11 -1.00
C LEU A 454 22.64 9.31 -2.29
N ALA A 455 23.62 10.22 -2.28
CA ALA A 455 24.48 10.48 -3.43
C ALA A 455 25.39 9.29 -3.77
N ASN A 456 25.80 8.50 -2.78
CA ASN A 456 26.60 7.30 -2.97
C ASN A 456 25.75 6.14 -3.52
N ASN A 457 24.52 5.98 -3.03
CA ASN A 457 23.59 4.93 -3.51
C ASN A 457 23.08 5.13 -4.95
N ILE A 458 23.28 6.30 -5.57
CA ILE A 458 22.92 6.57 -6.98
C ILE A 458 24.08 6.23 -7.93
N LYS A 459 25.30 6.06 -7.41
CA LYS A 459 26.51 5.78 -8.21
C LYS A 459 26.81 4.31 -8.40
N ASP A 460 26.25 3.46 -7.54
CA ASP A 460 26.30 2.00 -7.62
C ASP A 460 24.98 1.46 -8.23
#